data_AF-A0A969GEB1-F1
#
_entry.id   AF-A0A969GEB1-F1
#
_cell.length_a   1.000
_cell.length_b   1.000
_cell.length_c   1.000
_cell.angle_alpha   90.00
_cell.angle_beta   90.00
_cell.angle_gamma   90.00
#
_symmetry.space_group_name_H-M   'P 1'
#
loop_
_entity.id
_entity.type
_entity.pdbx_description
1 polymer ?
#
loop_
_entity_poly.entity_id
_entity_poly.type
_entity_poly.pdbx_seq_one_letter_code
_entity_poly.pdbx_strand_id
1 'polypeptide(L)'
;MKHLTFTRILLICIFTLSSIVSFAQPANDECINAIVISNPVAYCSGAGAYTSVAATASTTPAPACWAATINDVWFSFTAVASDVSIVVLGDVNNGNWGTMPFPEVAIYDNCVATTAIACASDVTASGSVQAFANNLTIGQTYLIRVDSRVATTGTFRICVDNYNAPPNPTSDCPVGTVLCDKSAFTVQSVVGVGTITNEIDPASCMSQEYASAWYKWICDAPGTLTFTLTPNNPDDDWILWFLNCQEV
;
A
#
# COMPACT_ATOMS: atom_id res chain seq x y z
N MET A 1 13.31 27.37 -62.14
CA MET A 1 13.75 27.78 -60.78
C MET A 1 12.62 27.97 -59.76
N LYS A 2 11.38 28.35 -60.12
CA LYS A 2 10.26 28.55 -59.17
C LYS A 2 9.61 27.27 -58.60
N HIS A 3 9.69 26.13 -59.31
CA HIS A 3 9.13 24.86 -58.82
C HIS A 3 9.98 24.17 -57.73
N LEU A 4 11.29 24.40 -57.71
CA LEU A 4 12.21 23.75 -56.75
C LEU A 4 12.10 24.36 -55.33
N THR A 5 11.65 25.60 -55.23
CA THR A 5 11.40 26.30 -53.95
C THR A 5 10.08 25.89 -53.29
N PHE A 6 9.05 25.53 -54.06
CA PHE A 6 7.75 25.12 -53.50
C PHE A 6 7.81 23.71 -52.88
N THR A 7 8.51 22.77 -53.50
CA THR A 7 8.74 21.41 -52.96
C THR A 7 9.60 21.43 -51.69
N ARG A 8 10.55 22.37 -51.57
CA ARG A 8 11.36 22.56 -50.36
C ARG A 8 10.58 23.16 -49.19
N ILE A 9 9.66 24.08 -49.46
CA ILE A 9 8.77 24.66 -48.43
C ILE A 9 7.75 23.61 -47.95
N LEU A 10 7.22 22.77 -48.86
CA LEU A 10 6.31 21.67 -48.50
C LEU A 10 6.98 20.60 -47.62
N LEU A 11 8.24 20.24 -47.90
CA LEU A 11 9.02 19.29 -47.09
C LEU A 11 9.38 19.82 -45.70
N ILE A 12 9.62 21.13 -45.56
CA ILE A 12 9.88 21.77 -44.26
C ILE A 12 8.58 21.87 -43.44
N CYS A 13 7.45 22.19 -44.05
CA CYS A 13 6.15 22.21 -43.37
C CYS A 13 5.69 20.80 -42.90
N ILE A 14 6.01 19.74 -43.64
CA ILE A 14 5.70 18.35 -43.23
C ILE A 14 6.57 17.90 -42.04
N PHE A 15 7.83 18.34 -41.96
CA PHE A 15 8.71 18.04 -40.81
C PHE A 15 8.35 18.85 -39.55
N THR A 16 7.78 20.05 -39.69
CA THR A 16 7.34 20.85 -38.53
C THR A 16 5.94 20.48 -38.02
N LEU A 17 5.12 19.79 -38.83
CA LEU A 17 3.76 19.38 -38.44
C LEU A 17 3.69 17.97 -37.80
N SER A 18 4.79 17.22 -37.81
CA SER A 18 4.96 15.95 -37.07
C SER A 18 5.91 16.11 -35.89
N SER A 19 5.65 17.10 -35.03
CA SER A 19 6.11 16.99 -33.64
C SER A 19 5.15 16.05 -32.94
N ILE A 20 5.33 14.75 -33.15
CA ILE A 20 4.61 13.72 -32.39
C ILE A 20 4.99 13.98 -30.93
N VAL A 21 3.99 14.28 -30.09
CA VAL A 21 4.18 14.42 -28.66
C VAL A 21 4.55 13.03 -28.14
N SER A 22 5.84 12.73 -28.09
CA SER A 22 6.36 11.52 -27.46
C SER A 22 6.30 11.75 -25.96
N PHE A 23 5.28 11.17 -25.31
CA PHE A 23 5.30 11.02 -23.87
C PHE A 23 6.27 9.88 -23.55
N ALA A 24 7.31 10.19 -22.77
CA ALA A 24 8.17 9.14 -22.24
C ALA A 24 7.44 8.42 -21.11
N GLN A 25 7.49 7.09 -21.10
CA GLN A 25 6.96 6.31 -19.99
C GLN A 25 7.73 6.62 -18.69
N PRO A 26 7.12 6.42 -17.51
CA PRO A 26 7.79 6.56 -16.23
C PRO A 26 9.08 5.72 -16.18
N ALA A 27 10.07 6.17 -15.40
CA ALA A 27 11.35 5.47 -15.30
C ALA A 27 11.21 4.02 -14.80
N ASN A 28 10.16 3.76 -14.02
CA ASN A 28 9.84 2.48 -13.42
C ASN A 28 8.64 1.77 -14.07
N ASP A 29 8.45 1.98 -15.36
CA ASP A 29 7.41 1.31 -16.17
C ASP A 29 7.54 -0.23 -16.11
N GLU A 30 8.78 -0.73 -16.03
CA GLU A 30 9.09 -2.16 -16.02
C GLU A 30 9.83 -2.56 -14.76
N CYS A 31 9.63 -3.80 -14.29
CA CYS A 31 10.19 -4.30 -13.04
C CYS A 31 11.73 -4.24 -12.97
N ILE A 32 12.43 -4.28 -14.11
CA ILE A 32 13.88 -4.18 -14.15
C ILE A 32 14.40 -2.79 -13.76
N ASN A 33 13.55 -1.76 -13.88
CA ASN A 33 13.85 -0.37 -13.52
C ASN A 33 13.04 0.08 -12.30
N ALA A 34 12.57 -0.86 -11.48
CA ALA A 34 11.78 -0.57 -10.29
C ALA A 34 12.49 0.45 -9.37
N ILE A 35 11.75 1.46 -8.90
CA ILE A 35 12.30 2.45 -7.95
C ILE A 35 12.61 1.75 -6.63
N VAL A 36 13.85 1.90 -6.14
CA VAL A 36 14.29 1.28 -4.89
C VAL A 36 13.84 2.11 -3.69
N ILE A 37 13.06 1.50 -2.80
CA ILE A 37 12.74 2.00 -1.46
C ILE A 37 13.86 1.53 -0.52
N SER A 38 14.78 2.45 -0.23
CA SER A 38 16.04 2.11 0.46
C SER A 38 15.86 1.77 1.94
N ASN A 39 14.86 2.36 2.59
CA ASN A 39 14.48 2.04 3.96
C ASN A 39 12.99 1.68 3.98
N PRO A 40 12.63 0.39 4.05
CA PRO A 40 11.23 -0.04 4.01
C PRO A 40 10.54 -0.05 5.37
N VAL A 41 11.18 0.42 6.45
CA VAL A 41 10.56 0.46 7.79
C VAL A 41 9.80 1.78 7.94
N ALA A 42 8.49 1.71 8.14
CA ALA A 42 7.60 2.87 8.26
C ALA A 42 7.83 3.96 7.17
N TYR A 43 8.11 3.53 5.94
CA TYR A 43 8.32 4.43 4.82
C TYR A 43 6.99 4.94 4.27
N CYS A 44 6.93 6.22 3.98
CA CYS A 44 5.89 6.79 3.16
C CYS A 44 6.48 7.87 2.26
N SER A 45 6.09 7.85 0.99
CA SER A 45 6.40 8.95 0.08
C SER A 45 5.60 10.21 0.41
N GLY A 46 5.97 11.32 -0.22
CA GLY A 46 5.09 12.49 -0.28
C GLY A 46 3.75 12.16 -0.95
N ALA A 47 2.76 13.02 -0.73
CA ALA A 47 1.49 12.98 -1.45
C ALA A 47 1.71 13.12 -2.96
N GLY A 48 1.08 12.26 -3.76
CA GLY A 48 1.18 12.26 -5.22
C GLY A 48 2.60 12.15 -5.76
N ALA A 49 3.54 11.61 -4.96
CA ALA A 49 4.97 11.60 -5.30
C ALA A 49 5.29 10.72 -6.51
N TYR A 50 4.44 9.74 -6.80
CA TYR A 50 4.59 8.81 -7.92
C TYR A 50 3.37 8.85 -8.83
N THR A 51 3.50 8.33 -10.05
CA THR A 51 2.42 8.35 -11.03
C THR A 51 2.48 7.16 -11.99
N SER A 52 1.30 6.73 -12.45
CA SER A 52 1.13 5.80 -13.58
C SER A 52 0.78 6.50 -14.89
N VAL A 53 0.77 7.84 -14.93
CA VAL A 53 0.47 8.58 -16.17
C VAL A 53 1.53 8.26 -17.22
N ALA A 54 1.07 7.86 -18.41
CA ALA A 54 1.87 7.39 -19.54
C ALA A 54 2.66 6.09 -19.30
N ALA A 55 2.39 5.38 -18.20
CA ALA A 55 2.87 4.01 -18.04
C ALA A 55 2.22 3.08 -19.06
N THR A 56 2.89 1.96 -19.35
CA THR A 56 2.40 0.92 -20.25
C THR A 56 2.22 -0.39 -19.51
N ALA A 57 1.44 -1.30 -20.08
CA ALA A 57 1.23 -2.60 -19.49
C ALA A 57 2.51 -3.44 -19.55
N SER A 58 3.09 -3.77 -18.41
CA SER A 58 4.22 -4.69 -18.32
C SER A 58 3.84 -6.08 -18.81
N THR A 59 4.84 -6.82 -19.28
CA THR A 59 4.66 -8.20 -19.79
C THR A 59 4.27 -9.21 -18.71
N THR A 60 4.47 -8.88 -17.43
CA THR A 60 4.04 -9.71 -16.29
C THR A 60 2.52 -9.82 -16.26
N PRO A 61 1.94 -11.03 -16.26
CA PRO A 61 0.49 -11.21 -16.22
C PRO A 61 -0.17 -10.53 -15.02
N ALA A 62 -1.45 -10.16 -15.17
CA ALA A 62 -2.24 -9.66 -14.06
C ALA A 62 -2.29 -10.70 -12.93
N PRO A 63 -2.06 -10.32 -11.66
CA PRO A 63 -2.20 -11.21 -10.52
C PRO A 63 -3.69 -11.58 -10.30
N ALA A 64 -3.95 -12.62 -9.51
CA ALA A 64 -5.27 -13.23 -9.40
C ALA A 64 -6.40 -12.30 -8.92
N CYS A 65 -6.08 -11.24 -8.17
CA CYS A 65 -7.05 -10.28 -7.67
C CYS A 65 -7.27 -9.07 -8.59
N TRP A 66 -6.53 -8.95 -9.70
CA TRP A 66 -6.67 -7.84 -10.66
C TRP A 66 -7.49 -8.28 -11.87
N ALA A 67 -8.20 -7.34 -12.48
CA ALA A 67 -8.96 -7.60 -13.70
C ALA A 67 -8.07 -7.61 -14.96
N ALA A 68 -7.04 -6.78 -14.99
CA ALA A 68 -6.10 -6.62 -16.09
C ALA A 68 -4.81 -5.93 -15.61
N THR A 69 -3.81 -5.89 -16.48
CA THR A 69 -2.65 -5.00 -16.36
C THR A 69 -2.75 -3.97 -17.47
N ILE A 70 -2.61 -2.68 -17.13
CA ILE A 70 -2.87 -1.59 -18.07
C ILE A 70 -1.79 -0.52 -18.02
N ASN A 71 -1.53 0.10 -16.86
CA ASN A 71 -0.57 1.21 -16.73
C ASN A 71 0.25 1.02 -15.45
N ASP A 72 0.91 -0.13 -15.32
CA ASP A 72 1.57 -0.48 -14.08
C ASP A 72 2.96 0.12 -13.95
N VAL A 73 3.35 0.40 -12.70
CA VAL A 73 4.67 0.89 -12.35
C VAL A 73 5.23 0.10 -11.18
N TRP A 74 6.56 0.03 -11.11
CA TRP A 74 7.26 -0.91 -10.22
C TRP A 74 8.14 -0.22 -9.17
N PHE A 75 8.18 -0.80 -7.99
CA PHE A 75 9.07 -0.44 -6.89
C PHE A 75 9.75 -1.70 -6.35
N SER A 76 10.83 -1.54 -5.62
CA SER A 76 11.51 -2.65 -4.96
C SER A 76 11.98 -2.27 -3.56
N PHE A 77 12.07 -3.25 -2.68
CA PHE A 77 12.71 -3.09 -1.37
C PHE A 77 13.45 -4.37 -1.01
N THR A 78 14.46 -4.26 -0.15
CA THR A 78 15.13 -5.43 0.43
C THR A 78 14.54 -5.69 1.81
N ALA A 79 14.04 -6.89 2.05
CA ALA A 79 13.41 -7.24 3.30
C ALA A 79 14.41 -7.18 4.46
N VAL A 80 14.06 -6.45 5.51
CA VAL A 80 14.79 -6.39 6.79
C VAL A 80 14.03 -7.11 7.91
N ALA A 81 12.80 -7.55 7.64
CA ALA A 81 11.92 -8.26 8.54
C ALA A 81 10.99 -9.22 7.77
N SER A 82 10.25 -10.09 8.48
CA SER A 82 9.45 -11.17 7.88
C SER A 82 8.10 -10.75 7.30
N ASP A 83 7.57 -9.58 7.66
CA ASP A 83 6.23 -9.14 7.31
C ASP A 83 6.28 -7.77 6.67
N VAL A 84 5.42 -7.52 5.68
CA VAL A 84 5.30 -6.22 5.04
C VAL A 84 3.85 -5.82 4.83
N SER A 85 3.57 -4.55 5.10
CA SER A 85 2.36 -3.88 4.67
C SER A 85 2.68 -2.86 3.59
N ILE A 86 1.95 -2.91 2.48
CA ILE A 86 2.04 -1.94 1.39
C ILE A 86 0.70 -1.25 1.25
N VAL A 87 0.70 0.07 1.38
CA VAL A 87 -0.48 0.92 1.20
C VAL A 87 -0.26 1.84 0.02
N VAL A 88 -1.24 1.92 -0.88
CA VAL A 88 -1.26 2.91 -1.95
C VAL A 88 -2.47 3.83 -1.72
N LEU A 89 -2.20 5.14 -1.66
CA LEU A 89 -3.20 6.18 -1.49
C LEU A 89 -3.22 7.07 -2.74
N GLY A 90 -4.36 7.10 -3.42
CA GLY A 90 -4.63 7.93 -4.58
C GLY A 90 -5.67 9.01 -4.25
N ASP A 91 -6.82 8.99 -4.91
CA ASP A 91 -7.90 9.95 -4.74
C ASP A 91 -8.84 9.58 -3.57
N VAL A 92 -8.27 9.52 -2.36
CA VAL A 92 -9.03 9.20 -1.14
C VAL A 92 -9.81 10.43 -0.68
N ASN A 93 -11.13 10.42 -0.82
CA ASN A 93 -12.02 11.49 -0.37
C ASN A 93 -11.66 12.92 -0.87
N ASN A 94 -11.06 13.05 -2.06
CA ASN A 94 -10.45 14.31 -2.55
C ASN A 94 -9.40 14.89 -1.59
N GLY A 95 -8.81 14.06 -0.73
CA GLY A 95 -7.68 14.39 0.12
C GLY A 95 -6.45 14.60 -0.75
N ASN A 96 -5.53 15.46 -0.29
CA ASN A 96 -4.30 15.77 -1.01
C ASN A 96 -3.28 14.61 -0.90
N TRP A 97 -3.64 13.41 -1.37
CA TRP A 97 -2.85 12.16 -1.32
C TRP A 97 -2.38 11.71 -2.70
N GLY A 98 -3.16 12.00 -3.74
CA GLY A 98 -2.95 11.61 -5.12
C GLY A 98 -4.22 11.87 -5.94
N THR A 99 -4.25 11.37 -7.17
CA THR A 99 -5.39 11.50 -8.09
C THR A 99 -5.82 10.17 -8.69
N MET A 100 -5.24 9.05 -8.25
CA MET A 100 -5.55 7.71 -8.74
C MET A 100 -6.82 7.16 -8.06
N PRO A 101 -7.93 6.91 -8.79
CA PRO A 101 -9.21 6.61 -8.13
C PRO A 101 -9.43 5.12 -7.80
N PHE A 102 -8.73 4.19 -8.46
CA PHE A 102 -8.91 2.75 -8.26
C PHE A 102 -7.57 2.03 -8.13
N PRO A 103 -6.74 2.37 -7.13
CA PRO A 103 -5.41 1.78 -7.02
C PRO A 103 -5.50 0.26 -6.82
N GLU A 104 -4.57 -0.45 -7.44
CA GLU A 104 -4.34 -1.87 -7.21
C GLU A 104 -2.84 -2.08 -6.92
N VAL A 105 -2.53 -3.03 -6.03
CA VAL A 105 -1.14 -3.32 -5.62
C VAL A 105 -0.86 -4.81 -5.54
N ALA A 106 0.34 -5.23 -5.92
CA ALA A 106 0.79 -6.61 -5.86
C ALA A 106 2.26 -6.71 -5.45
N ILE A 107 2.63 -7.81 -4.80
CA ILE A 107 3.97 -8.08 -4.27
C ILE A 107 4.52 -9.36 -4.93
N TYR A 108 5.76 -9.31 -5.42
CA TYR A 108 6.42 -10.40 -6.12
C TYR A 108 7.80 -10.69 -5.54
N ASP A 109 8.23 -11.97 -5.59
CA ASP A 109 9.57 -12.41 -5.18
C ASP A 109 10.69 -11.87 -6.08
N ASN A 110 10.39 -11.66 -7.36
CA ASN A 110 11.33 -11.19 -8.38
C ASN A 110 10.59 -10.76 -9.66
N CYS A 111 11.33 -10.17 -10.60
CA CYS A 111 10.83 -9.61 -11.86
C CYS A 111 10.41 -10.68 -12.90
N VAL A 112 10.75 -11.97 -12.71
CA VAL A 112 10.31 -13.07 -13.62
C VAL A 112 9.15 -13.89 -13.05
N ALA A 113 8.69 -13.58 -11.84
CA ALA A 113 7.60 -14.28 -11.19
C ALA A 113 6.27 -14.00 -11.91
N THR A 114 5.56 -15.06 -12.30
CA THR A 114 4.23 -14.95 -12.96
C THR A 114 3.08 -14.94 -11.96
N THR A 115 3.37 -15.08 -10.67
CA THR A 115 2.38 -15.13 -9.58
C THR A 115 2.84 -14.20 -8.48
N ALA A 116 1.94 -13.32 -8.04
CA ALA A 116 2.17 -12.47 -6.89
C ALA A 116 2.05 -13.27 -5.59
N ILE A 117 2.89 -12.95 -4.61
CA ILE A 117 2.82 -13.48 -3.24
C ILE A 117 1.56 -12.97 -2.55
N ALA A 118 1.25 -11.69 -2.79
CA ALA A 118 0.05 -11.04 -2.30
C ALA A 118 -0.40 -9.97 -3.30
N CYS A 119 -1.69 -9.70 -3.35
CA CYS A 119 -2.22 -8.60 -4.13
C CYS A 119 -3.55 -8.11 -3.55
N ALA A 120 -3.89 -6.86 -3.87
CA ALA A 120 -5.15 -6.24 -3.52
C ALA A 120 -5.57 -5.27 -4.64
N SER A 121 -6.88 -5.00 -4.70
CA SER A 121 -7.49 -4.15 -5.72
C SER A 121 -8.61 -3.33 -5.09
N ASP A 122 -8.63 -2.01 -5.32
CA ASP A 122 -9.79 -1.18 -4.98
C ASP A 122 -10.92 -1.36 -6.00
N VAL A 123 -11.94 -2.12 -5.60
CA VAL A 123 -13.14 -2.38 -6.43
C VAL A 123 -14.25 -1.34 -6.21
N THR A 124 -14.08 -0.44 -5.24
CA THR A 124 -15.13 0.49 -4.76
C THR A 124 -14.87 1.95 -5.08
N ALA A 125 -13.71 2.28 -5.66
CA ALA A 125 -13.28 3.66 -5.88
C ALA A 125 -13.08 4.44 -4.56
N SER A 126 -12.59 3.76 -3.52
CA SER A 126 -12.20 4.41 -2.26
C SER A 126 -10.92 5.24 -2.41
N GLY A 127 -10.17 5.04 -3.49
CA GLY A 127 -8.89 5.70 -3.74
C GLY A 127 -7.75 5.12 -2.89
N SER A 128 -7.97 4.03 -2.17
CA SER A 128 -6.96 3.39 -1.33
C SER A 128 -6.95 1.88 -1.49
N VAL A 129 -5.78 1.27 -1.33
CA VAL A 129 -5.65 -0.19 -1.30
C VAL A 129 -4.49 -0.59 -0.39
N GLN A 130 -4.61 -1.74 0.27
CA GLN A 130 -3.57 -2.29 1.11
C GLN A 130 -3.34 -3.77 0.79
N ALA A 131 -2.07 -4.17 0.67
CA ALA A 131 -1.66 -5.56 0.58
C ALA A 131 -0.70 -5.92 1.71
N PHE A 132 -0.80 -7.16 2.17
CA PHE A 132 0.05 -7.73 3.20
C PHE A 132 0.73 -8.99 2.69
N ALA A 133 2.02 -9.14 2.98
CA ALA A 133 2.74 -10.37 2.79
C ALA A 133 3.53 -10.71 4.05
N ASN A 134 3.63 -12.00 4.35
CA ASN A 134 4.37 -12.55 5.48
C ASN A 134 5.36 -13.61 4.97
N ASN A 135 6.15 -14.16 5.89
CA ASN A 135 7.18 -15.16 5.59
C ASN A 135 8.22 -14.68 4.55
N LEU A 136 8.52 -13.37 4.54
CA LEU A 136 9.57 -12.83 3.70
C LEU A 136 10.95 -13.31 4.18
N THR A 137 11.85 -13.55 3.24
CA THR A 137 13.24 -13.90 3.53
C THR A 137 14.05 -12.62 3.72
N ILE A 138 14.58 -12.41 4.93
CA ILE A 138 15.43 -11.25 5.23
C ILE A 138 16.65 -11.23 4.31
N GLY A 139 16.93 -10.07 3.71
CA GLY A 139 18.00 -9.85 2.73
C GLY A 139 17.59 -10.12 1.27
N GLN A 140 16.41 -10.70 1.02
CA GLN A 140 15.87 -10.84 -0.34
C GLN A 140 15.23 -9.53 -0.82
N THR A 141 15.41 -9.21 -2.10
CA THR A 141 14.71 -8.10 -2.76
C THR A 141 13.33 -8.55 -3.23
N TYR A 142 12.31 -7.80 -2.85
CA TYR A 142 10.92 -7.98 -3.28
C TYR A 142 10.48 -6.81 -4.16
N LEU A 143 9.52 -7.08 -5.03
CA LEU A 143 9.00 -6.14 -6.02
C LEU A 143 7.56 -5.77 -5.64
N ILE A 144 7.24 -4.49 -5.75
CA ILE A 144 5.89 -3.95 -5.59
C ILE A 144 5.43 -3.45 -6.95
N ARG A 145 4.26 -3.87 -7.38
CA ARG A 145 3.63 -3.47 -8.63
C ARG A 145 2.38 -2.67 -8.29
N VAL A 146 2.23 -1.49 -8.89
CA VAL A 146 1.06 -0.61 -8.68
C VAL A 146 0.42 -0.34 -10.04
N ASP A 147 -0.88 -0.56 -10.15
CA ASP A 147 -1.69 -0.26 -11.33
C ASP A 147 -3.02 0.38 -10.89
N SER A 148 -3.93 0.62 -11.84
CA SER A 148 -5.30 1.03 -11.57
C SER A 148 -6.31 0.19 -12.33
N ARG A 149 -7.33 -0.30 -11.60
CA ARG A 149 -8.25 -1.35 -12.03
C ARG A 149 -8.96 -1.12 -13.37
N VAL A 150 -9.39 0.12 -13.61
CA VAL A 150 -10.31 0.47 -14.71
C VAL A 150 -9.65 1.34 -15.77
N ALA A 151 -8.36 1.09 -16.03
CA ALA A 151 -7.55 1.82 -17.01
C ALA A 151 -7.40 3.33 -16.73
N THR A 152 -7.73 3.76 -15.51
CA THR A 152 -7.45 5.13 -15.08
C THR A 152 -5.97 5.27 -14.75
N THR A 153 -5.45 6.49 -14.80
CA THR A 153 -4.09 6.79 -14.35
C THR A 153 -4.16 7.95 -13.37
N GLY A 154 -3.09 8.16 -12.62
CA GLY A 154 -3.04 9.26 -11.68
C GLY A 154 -1.74 9.31 -10.91
N THR A 155 -1.69 10.28 -10.00
CA THR A 155 -0.63 10.33 -8.99
C THR A 155 -1.07 9.54 -7.75
N PHE A 156 -0.11 9.05 -6.99
CA PHE A 156 -0.36 8.32 -5.75
C PHE A 156 0.80 8.49 -4.78
N ARG A 157 0.51 8.26 -3.51
CA ARG A 157 1.45 8.01 -2.43
C ARG A 157 1.56 6.51 -2.20
N ILE A 158 2.77 6.05 -1.89
CA ILE A 158 3.01 4.68 -1.43
C ILE A 158 3.60 4.71 -0.03
N CYS A 159 3.11 3.83 0.84
CA CYS A 159 3.70 3.54 2.12
C CYS A 159 4.11 2.06 2.18
N VAL A 160 5.28 1.80 2.74
CA VAL A 160 5.86 0.48 2.93
C VAL A 160 6.29 0.37 4.37
N ASP A 161 5.80 -0.65 5.06
CA ASP A 161 6.22 -0.96 6.41
C ASP A 161 6.64 -2.42 6.47
N ASN A 162 7.95 -2.67 6.55
CA ASN A 162 8.53 -4.00 6.73
C ASN A 162 8.97 -4.18 8.18
N TYR A 163 8.27 -5.05 8.90
CA TYR A 163 8.35 -5.21 10.34
C TYR A 163 8.31 -6.70 10.72
N ASN A 164 8.59 -7.00 11.99
CA ASN A 164 8.36 -8.33 12.55
C ASN A 164 7.04 -8.29 13.31
N ALA A 165 6.04 -9.04 12.86
CA ALA A 165 4.76 -9.04 13.54
C ALA A 165 4.87 -9.69 14.93
N PRO A 166 4.20 -9.15 15.97
CA PRO A 166 3.94 -9.92 17.18
C PRO A 166 3.01 -11.11 16.85
N PRO A 167 2.81 -12.06 17.78
CA PRO A 167 1.77 -13.08 17.63
C PRO A 167 0.42 -12.45 17.30
N ASN A 168 -0.35 -13.06 16.39
CA ASN A 168 -1.64 -12.51 15.96
C ASN A 168 -2.53 -12.16 17.16
N PRO A 169 -3.16 -10.97 17.18
CA PRO A 169 -4.04 -10.56 18.26
C PRO A 169 -5.30 -11.43 18.33
N THR A 170 -5.87 -11.50 19.52
CA THR A 170 -7.20 -12.07 19.77
C THR A 170 -8.21 -10.95 19.97
N SER A 171 -9.48 -11.25 19.73
CA SER A 171 -10.62 -10.38 20.07
C SER A 171 -11.16 -10.66 21.47
N ASP A 172 -10.34 -11.26 22.35
CA ASP A 172 -10.69 -11.56 23.75
C ASP A 172 -9.59 -11.05 24.71
N CYS A 173 -9.94 -10.17 25.65
CA CYS A 173 -9.04 -9.52 26.63
C CYS A 173 -8.20 -10.52 27.44
N PRO A 174 -8.75 -11.61 28.04
CA PRO A 174 -7.98 -12.53 28.89
C PRO A 174 -6.81 -13.21 28.17
N VAL A 175 -6.99 -13.48 26.87
CA VAL A 175 -6.00 -14.15 26.03
C VAL A 175 -5.26 -13.19 25.09
N GLY A 176 -5.36 -11.88 25.34
CA GLY A 176 -4.69 -10.85 24.53
C GLY A 176 -3.20 -11.10 24.29
N THR A 177 -2.72 -10.68 23.13
CA THR A 177 -1.34 -10.90 22.67
C THR A 177 -0.34 -10.17 23.55
N VAL A 178 0.73 -10.86 23.96
CA VAL A 178 1.82 -10.24 24.72
C VAL A 178 2.73 -9.45 23.79
N LEU A 179 2.92 -8.17 24.07
CA LEU A 179 3.94 -7.32 23.44
C LEU A 179 5.23 -7.36 24.27
N CYS A 180 6.32 -7.80 23.66
CA CYS A 180 7.60 -8.04 24.34
C CYS A 180 8.56 -6.85 24.28
N ASP A 181 8.34 -5.91 23.36
CA ASP A 181 9.16 -4.72 23.20
C ASP A 181 8.33 -3.56 22.61
N LYS A 182 9.00 -2.47 22.22
CA LYS A 182 8.38 -1.23 21.72
C LYS A 182 8.41 -1.12 20.19
N SER A 183 8.72 -2.19 19.49
CA SER A 183 8.78 -2.19 18.02
C SER A 183 7.40 -1.90 17.46
N ALA A 184 7.36 -1.05 16.43
CA ALA A 184 6.13 -0.80 15.69
C ALA A 184 5.77 -2.02 14.85
N PHE A 185 4.49 -2.25 14.64
CA PHE A 185 3.95 -3.29 13.78
C PHE A 185 2.64 -2.82 13.17
N THR A 186 2.30 -3.38 12.02
CA THR A 186 1.00 -3.16 11.37
C THR A 186 0.07 -4.35 11.60
N VAL A 187 -1.21 -4.08 11.89
CA VAL A 187 -2.25 -5.09 12.06
C VAL A 187 -2.97 -5.29 10.73
N GLN A 188 -3.05 -6.54 10.25
CA GLN A 188 -3.62 -6.85 8.94
C GLN A 188 -5.14 -6.65 8.88
N SER A 189 -5.85 -7.24 9.84
CA SER A 189 -7.29 -7.14 9.94
C SER A 189 -7.73 -7.57 11.34
N VAL A 190 -8.78 -6.92 11.82
CA VAL A 190 -9.47 -7.26 13.06
C VAL A 190 -10.92 -7.51 12.70
N VAL A 191 -11.41 -8.72 12.95
CA VAL A 191 -12.78 -9.12 12.60
C VAL A 191 -13.38 -9.95 13.71
N GLY A 192 -14.69 -9.82 13.88
CA GLY A 192 -15.42 -10.58 14.89
C GLY A 192 -15.36 -9.96 16.28
N VAL A 193 -15.90 -10.70 17.24
CA VAL A 193 -16.17 -10.25 18.61
C VAL A 193 -15.52 -11.16 19.66
N GLY A 194 -14.67 -12.08 19.21
CA GLY A 194 -14.15 -13.14 20.07
C GLY A 194 -15.22 -14.10 20.56
N THR A 195 -14.92 -14.74 21.68
CA THR A 195 -15.82 -15.63 22.43
C THR A 195 -16.52 -14.91 23.59
N ILE A 196 -15.93 -13.81 24.08
CA ILE A 196 -16.45 -12.97 25.15
C ILE A 196 -16.88 -11.65 24.51
N THR A 197 -18.19 -11.36 24.54
CA THR A 197 -18.76 -10.24 23.76
C THR A 197 -19.07 -9.00 24.59
N ASN A 198 -18.69 -9.00 25.87
CA ASN A 198 -19.06 -8.00 26.88
C ASN A 198 -17.83 -7.44 27.59
N GLU A 199 -16.70 -7.39 26.88
CA GLU A 199 -15.42 -6.89 27.44
C GLU A 199 -15.33 -5.36 27.39
N ILE A 200 -16.17 -4.71 26.59
CA ILE A 200 -16.28 -3.25 26.51
C ILE A 200 -17.38 -2.75 27.45
N ASP A 201 -17.11 -1.64 28.13
CA ASP A 201 -18.08 -0.95 29.00
C ASP A 201 -19.38 -0.63 28.21
N PRO A 202 -20.56 -1.11 28.65
CA PRO A 202 -21.83 -0.78 28.03
C PRO A 202 -22.16 0.72 28.01
N ALA A 203 -21.51 1.54 28.86
CA ALA A 203 -21.63 2.99 28.87
C ALA A 203 -20.71 3.70 27.86
N SER A 204 -19.88 2.95 27.12
CA SER A 204 -19.03 3.50 26.08
C SER A 204 -19.83 3.93 24.84
N CYS A 205 -19.20 4.69 23.95
CA CYS A 205 -19.78 5.03 22.65
C CYS A 205 -19.89 3.81 21.69
N MET A 206 -19.27 2.68 22.04
CA MET A 206 -19.41 1.42 21.32
C MET A 206 -20.41 0.53 22.06
N SER A 207 -21.59 0.33 21.48
CA SER A 207 -22.66 -0.46 22.10
C SER A 207 -22.35 -1.96 22.17
N GLN A 208 -21.34 -2.42 21.44
CA GLN A 208 -20.86 -3.80 21.43
C GLN A 208 -19.40 -3.83 20.97
N GLU A 209 -18.65 -4.83 21.44
CA GLU A 209 -17.35 -5.18 20.88
C GLU A 209 -17.49 -5.70 19.45
N TYR A 210 -16.67 -5.16 18.55
CA TYR A 210 -16.57 -5.61 17.17
C TYR A 210 -15.22 -5.21 16.61
N ALA A 211 -14.59 -6.11 15.85
CA ALA A 211 -13.31 -5.88 15.20
C ALA A 211 -12.22 -5.40 16.18
N SER A 212 -12.12 -6.06 17.33
CA SER A 212 -11.15 -5.74 18.38
C SER A 212 -9.86 -6.56 18.26
N ALA A 213 -8.76 -5.96 18.72
CA ALA A 213 -7.48 -6.63 18.96
C ALA A 213 -6.98 -6.27 20.35
N TRP A 214 -6.79 -7.29 21.19
CA TRP A 214 -6.31 -7.13 22.55
C TRP A 214 -4.81 -7.40 22.67
N TYR A 215 -4.12 -6.50 23.35
CA TYR A 215 -2.70 -6.60 23.65
C TYR A 215 -2.45 -6.40 25.15
N LYS A 216 -1.44 -7.10 25.68
CA LYS A 216 -0.97 -6.97 27.06
C LYS A 216 0.55 -6.86 27.12
N TRP A 217 1.05 -6.19 28.13
CA TRP A 217 2.48 -6.02 28.37
C TRP A 217 2.74 -5.88 29.87
N ILE A 218 3.99 -6.03 30.28
CA ILE A 218 4.44 -5.75 31.64
C ILE A 218 5.40 -4.57 31.58
N CYS A 219 5.12 -3.53 32.36
CA CYS A 219 6.03 -2.40 32.50
C CYS A 219 7.18 -2.80 33.43
N ASP A 220 8.40 -2.84 32.90
CA ASP A 220 9.62 -3.12 33.68
C ASP A 220 9.98 -1.97 34.64
N ALA A 221 9.78 -0.73 34.19
CA ALA A 221 10.00 0.48 34.98
C ALA A 221 8.74 1.36 34.99
N PRO A 222 8.43 2.03 36.12
CA PRO A 222 7.35 3.02 36.16
C PRO A 222 7.68 4.22 35.26
N GLY A 223 6.68 4.73 34.54
CA GLY A 223 6.85 5.86 33.65
C GLY A 223 5.61 6.13 32.80
N THR A 224 5.71 7.11 31.91
CA THR A 224 4.66 7.41 30.93
C THR A 224 4.62 6.35 29.85
N LEU A 225 3.42 5.87 29.56
CA LEU A 225 3.14 4.99 28.44
C LEU A 225 2.54 5.80 27.29
N THR A 226 3.04 5.60 26.09
CA THR A 226 2.57 6.28 24.88
C THR A 226 2.45 5.28 23.75
N PHE A 227 1.32 5.31 23.07
CA PHE A 227 1.10 4.59 21.83
C PHE A 227 0.75 5.59 20.74
N THR A 228 1.16 5.30 19.52
CA THR A 228 0.70 6.00 18.33
C THR A 228 0.00 4.97 17.47
N LEU A 229 -1.27 5.18 17.21
CA LEU A 229 -2.03 4.44 16.22
C LEU A 229 -2.17 5.32 14.99
N THR A 230 -1.84 4.77 13.84
CA THR A 230 -1.92 5.47 12.57
C THR A 230 -2.78 4.64 11.64
N PRO A 231 -3.95 5.14 11.21
CA PRO A 231 -4.73 4.50 10.17
C PRO A 231 -3.90 4.29 8.92
N ASN A 232 -4.00 3.10 8.34
CA ASN A 232 -3.37 2.82 7.06
C ASN A 232 -4.14 3.54 5.93
N ASN A 233 -5.46 3.59 6.03
CA ASN A 233 -6.32 4.42 5.20
C ASN A 233 -6.81 5.62 6.04
N PRO A 234 -6.66 6.87 5.56
CA PRO A 234 -7.12 8.06 6.31
C PRO A 234 -8.64 8.11 6.55
N ASP A 235 -9.42 7.28 5.87
CA ASP A 235 -10.86 7.16 6.09
C ASP A 235 -11.25 6.11 7.13
N ASP A 236 -10.29 5.34 7.66
CA ASP A 236 -10.58 4.33 8.68
C ASP A 236 -10.81 4.99 10.05
N ASP A 237 -11.95 4.69 10.67
CA ASP A 237 -12.26 5.05 12.05
C ASP A 237 -11.63 4.05 13.03
N TRP A 238 -11.07 4.54 14.15
CA TRP A 238 -10.48 3.70 15.19
C TRP A 238 -10.67 4.28 16.60
N ILE A 239 -10.58 3.41 17.61
CA ILE A 239 -10.65 3.77 19.02
C ILE A 239 -9.66 2.95 19.84
N LEU A 240 -9.03 3.56 20.86
CA LEU A 240 -8.11 2.90 21.78
C LEU A 240 -8.72 2.85 23.19
N TRP A 241 -8.65 1.67 23.82
CA TRP A 241 -9.13 1.45 25.19
C TRP A 241 -8.03 0.86 26.07
N PHE A 242 -8.02 1.29 27.34
CA PHE A 242 -7.20 0.70 28.39
C PHE A 242 -8.12 0.02 29.40
N LEU A 243 -8.06 -1.31 29.48
CA LEU A 243 -8.74 -2.07 30.51
C LEU A 243 -7.70 -2.82 31.35
N ASN A 244 -7.88 -2.81 32.66
CA ASN A 244 -7.29 -3.85 33.48
C ASN A 244 -8.12 -5.11 33.22
N CYS A 245 -7.62 -6.04 32.41
CA CYS A 245 -8.17 -7.39 32.31
C CYS A 245 -7.91 -8.12 33.66
N GLN A 246 -8.58 -7.70 34.73
CA GLN A 246 -8.70 -8.51 35.94
C GLN A 246 -9.73 -9.60 35.62
N GLU A 247 -9.41 -10.84 35.97
CA GLU A 247 -10.19 -12.05 35.72
C GLU A 247 -11.69 -11.79 35.93
N VAL A 248 -12.47 -11.95 34.85
CA VAL A 248 -13.93 -12.12 34.91
C VAL A 248 -14.21 -13.58 35.22
#